data_AF-A0A6J5X4X8-F1
#
_entry.id   AF-A0A6J5X4X8-F1
#
_cell.length_a   1.000
_cell.length_b   1.000
_cell.length_c   1.000
_cell.angle_alpha   90.00
_cell.angle_beta   90.00
_cell.angle_gamma   90.00
#
_symmetry.space_group_name_H-M   'P 1'
#
loop_
_entity.id
_entity.type
_entity.pdbx_description
1 polymer ?
#
loop_
_entity_poly.entity_id
_entity_poly.type
_entity_poly.pdbx_seq_one_letter_code
_entity_poly.pdbx_strand_id
1 'polypeptide(L)'
;MFFLPRLFLHSLLVVCFANFAFGVTRLPRDEVQTLADIAKTLGKTNWDFSGDPDPCNNQKPWTDTNPAEGFEYGVTCNCSFANSTVCHITSM
;
A
#
# COMPACT_ATOMS: atom_id res chain seq x y z
N MET A 1 -40.19 20.86 -20.43
CA MET A 1 -40.05 19.78 -19.42
C MET A 1 -38.92 18.83 -19.83
N PHE A 2 -37.68 19.34 -19.96
CA PHE A 2 -36.51 18.54 -20.42
C PHE A 2 -35.24 18.80 -19.60
N PHE A 3 -35.31 19.62 -18.55
CA PHE A 3 -34.15 20.00 -17.73
C PHE A 3 -33.78 18.94 -16.68
N LEU A 4 -34.77 18.26 -16.10
CA LEU A 4 -34.55 17.17 -15.12
C LEU A 4 -33.68 16.01 -15.64
N PRO A 5 -33.94 15.41 -16.82
CA PRO A 5 -33.14 14.28 -17.30
C PRO A 5 -31.70 14.68 -17.63
N ARG A 6 -31.48 15.94 -18.01
CA ARG A 6 -30.14 16.48 -18.34
C ARG A 6 -29.27 16.67 -17.09
N LEU A 7 -29.87 17.15 -15.99
CA LEU A 7 -29.21 17.29 -14.69
C LEU A 7 -28.87 15.93 -14.08
N PHE A 8 -29.76 14.94 -14.22
CA PHE A 8 -29.52 13.58 -13.74
C PHE A 8 -28.34 12.91 -14.45
N LEU A 9 -28.26 13.06 -15.78
CA LEU A 9 -27.20 12.48 -16.60
C LEU A 9 -25.83 13.13 -16.31
N HIS A 10 -25.80 14.43 -16.04
CA HIS A 10 -24.58 15.11 -15.56
C HIS A 10 -24.18 14.67 -14.15
N SER A 11 -25.13 14.48 -13.24
CA SER A 11 -24.84 13.96 -11.89
C SER A 11 -24.25 12.55 -11.94
N LEU A 12 -24.77 11.68 -12.81
CA LEU A 12 -24.25 10.32 -13.01
C LEU A 12 -22.82 10.33 -13.57
N LEU A 13 -22.54 11.16 -14.58
CA LEU A 13 -21.19 11.32 -15.14
C LEU A 13 -20.18 11.81 -14.11
N VAL A 14 -20.53 12.81 -13.29
CA VAL A 14 -19.65 13.34 -12.23
C VAL A 14 -19.33 12.28 -11.18
N VAL A 15 -20.32 11.47 -10.77
CA VAL A 15 -20.09 10.36 -9.84
C VAL A 15 -19.19 9.29 -10.46
N CYS A 16 -19.35 8.96 -11.75
CA CYS A 16 -18.47 7.99 -12.42
C CYS A 16 -17.00 8.46 -12.50
N PHE A 17 -16.75 9.74 -12.78
CA PHE A 17 -15.38 10.28 -12.79
C PHE A 17 -14.78 10.45 -11.39
N ALA A 18 -15.59 10.61 -10.34
CA ALA A 18 -15.08 10.71 -8.97
C ALA A 18 -14.55 9.37 -8.41
N ASN A 19 -14.81 8.25 -9.08
CA ASN A 19 -14.39 6.91 -8.66
C ASN A 19 -13.04 6.47 -9.25
N PHE A 20 -12.21 7.38 -9.75
CA PHE A 20 -10.82 7.03 -10.05
C PHE A 20 -10.11 6.68 -8.74
N ALA A 21 -10.03 5.38 -8.44
CA ALA A 21 -9.07 4.86 -7.50
C ALA A 21 -7.68 5.21 -8.04
N PHE A 22 -6.98 6.11 -7.36
CA PHE A 22 -5.57 6.33 -7.59
C PHE A 22 -4.86 4.98 -7.43
N GLY A 23 -4.02 4.63 -8.39
CA GLY A 23 -3.20 3.43 -8.31
C GLY A 23 -2.37 3.51 -7.04
N VAL A 24 -2.76 2.74 -6.02
CA VAL A 24 -1.94 2.55 -4.82
C VAL A 24 -0.63 1.95 -5.33
N THR A 25 0.48 2.59 -5.02
CA THR A 25 1.81 2.05 -5.28
C THR A 25 1.89 0.63 -4.73
N ARG A 26 2.17 -0.35 -5.59
CA ARG A 26 2.15 -1.76 -5.19
C ARG A 26 3.55 -2.32 -5.06
N LEU A 27 3.73 -3.15 -4.04
CA LEU A 27 4.85 -4.08 -3.99
C LEU A 27 4.61 -5.23 -4.96
N PRO A 28 5.65 -5.69 -5.67
CA PRO A 28 5.63 -6.98 -6.34
C PRO A 28 5.24 -8.10 -5.37
N ARG A 29 4.40 -9.04 -5.84
CA ARG A 29 3.89 -10.14 -5.02
C ARG A 29 5.01 -11.04 -4.49
N ASP A 30 6.04 -11.23 -5.29
CA ASP A 30 7.25 -11.98 -4.96
C ASP A 30 8.03 -11.35 -3.81
N GLU A 31 8.09 -10.02 -3.72
CA GLU A 31 8.70 -9.33 -2.58
C GLU A 31 7.87 -9.53 -1.29
N VAL A 32 6.54 -9.41 -1.40
CA VAL A 32 5.64 -9.65 -0.25
C VAL A 32 5.78 -11.09 0.26
N GLN A 33 5.85 -12.07 -0.65
CA GLN A 33 6.02 -13.47 -0.28
C GLN A 33 7.38 -13.73 0.35
N THR A 34 8.45 -13.18 -0.24
CA THR A 34 9.81 -13.30 0.29
C THR A 34 9.90 -12.71 1.70
N LEU A 35 9.27 -11.55 1.91
CA LEU A 35 9.20 -10.92 3.23
C LEU A 35 8.43 -11.79 4.23
N ALA A 36 7.35 -12.45 3.81
CA ALA A 36 6.58 -13.38 4.65
C ALA A 36 7.42 -14.59 5.08
N ASP A 37 8.22 -15.14 4.18
CA ASP A 37 9.10 -16.27 4.47
C ASP A 37 10.23 -15.87 5.43
N ILE A 38 10.81 -14.68 5.25
CA ILE A 38 11.80 -14.10 6.17
C ILE A 38 11.16 -13.86 7.55
N ALA A 39 9.98 -13.26 7.60
CA ALA A 39 9.26 -12.99 8.85
C ALA A 39 8.99 -14.27 9.64
N LYS A 40 8.57 -15.33 8.94
CA LYS A 40 8.38 -16.67 9.51
C LYS A 40 9.69 -17.24 10.06
N THR A 41 10.78 -17.10 9.30
CA THR A 41 12.13 -17.56 9.70
C THR A 41 12.63 -16.82 10.94
N LEU A 42 12.36 -15.51 11.04
CA LEU A 42 12.72 -14.65 12.16
C LEU A 42 11.74 -14.73 13.35
N GLY A 43 10.65 -15.50 13.23
CA GLY A 43 9.64 -15.62 14.28
C GLY A 43 8.82 -14.34 14.52
N LYS A 44 8.71 -13.44 13.53
CA LYS A 44 7.88 -12.23 13.60
C LYS A 44 6.40 -12.58 13.44
N THR A 45 5.77 -12.98 14.54
CA THR A 45 4.36 -13.40 14.59
C THR A 45 3.37 -12.23 14.55
N ASN A 46 3.83 -11.01 14.79
CA ASN A 46 3.02 -9.79 14.76
C ASN A 46 2.87 -9.20 13.35
N TRP A 47 3.50 -9.79 12.33
CA TRP A 47 3.40 -9.38 10.94
C TRP A 47 2.25 -10.13 10.27
N ASP A 48 1.20 -9.39 9.90
CA ASP A 48 0.01 -9.95 9.25
C ASP A 48 0.10 -9.73 7.73
N PHE A 49 0.23 -10.83 6.99
CA PHE A 49 0.27 -10.84 5.53
C PHE A 49 -1.09 -11.20 4.88
N SER A 50 -2.16 -11.28 5.68
CA SER A 50 -3.51 -11.55 5.15
C SER A 50 -4.11 -10.30 4.47
N GLY A 51 -4.95 -10.50 3.45
CA GLY A 51 -5.60 -9.39 2.74
C GLY A 51 -4.68 -8.69 1.71
N ASP A 52 -4.47 -7.39 1.87
CA ASP A 52 -3.62 -6.54 1.01
C ASP A 52 -2.51 -5.91 1.88
N PRO A 53 -1.48 -6.69 2.29
CA PRO A 53 -0.43 -6.19 3.15
C PRO A 53 0.44 -5.16 2.41
N ASP A 54 0.64 -4.00 3.05
CA ASP A 54 1.53 -2.95 2.56
C ASP A 54 2.66 -2.69 3.57
N PRO A 55 3.81 -3.37 3.42
CA PRO A 55 4.99 -3.18 4.26
C PRO A 55 5.62 -1.79 4.16
N CYS A 56 5.26 -1.00 3.15
CA CYS A 56 5.88 0.27 2.80
C CYS A 56 5.08 1.48 3.26
N ASN A 57 3.96 1.27 3.93
CA ASN A 57 3.13 2.34 4.47
C ASN A 57 3.75 3.04 5.70
N ASN A 58 4.93 2.60 6.18
CA ASN A 58 5.63 3.08 7.37
C ASN A 58 4.80 2.95 8.67
N GLN A 59 3.89 1.98 8.72
CA GLN A 59 3.06 1.72 9.89
C GLN A 59 3.44 0.41 10.57
N LYS A 60 3.02 0.29 11.83
CA LYS A 60 3.08 -0.98 12.54
C LYS A 60 2.21 -2.01 11.79
N PRO A 61 2.64 -3.27 11.68
CA PRO A 61 3.76 -3.89 12.39
C PRO A 61 5.12 -3.83 11.67
N TRP A 62 5.19 -3.30 10.45
CA TRP A 62 6.34 -3.37 9.55
C TRP A 62 7.47 -2.42 9.93
N THR A 63 7.10 -1.23 10.40
CA THR A 63 8.02 -0.17 10.79
C THR A 63 7.71 0.26 12.22
N ASP A 64 8.71 0.31 13.08
CA ASP A 64 8.53 0.92 14.39
C ASP A 64 8.60 2.45 14.26
N THR A 65 7.49 3.11 14.58
CA THR A 65 7.36 4.56 14.53
C THR A 65 7.94 5.24 15.78
N ASN A 66 8.24 4.48 16.84
CA ASN A 66 8.88 4.98 18.07
C ASN A 66 9.84 3.94 18.66
N PRO A 67 10.93 3.60 17.96
CA PRO A 67 11.88 2.62 18.44
C PRO A 67 12.70 3.18 19.61
N ALA A 68 13.10 2.31 20.53
CA ALA A 68 14.17 2.62 21.46
C ALA A 68 15.50 2.69 20.69
N GLU A 69 16.41 3.60 21.06
CA GLU A 69 17.71 3.72 20.40
C GLU A 69 18.44 2.37 20.35
N GLY A 70 18.87 1.96 19.15
CA GLY A 70 19.52 0.67 18.92
C GLY A 70 18.57 -0.52 18.71
N PHE A 71 17.26 -0.32 18.77
CA PHE A 71 16.22 -1.30 18.46
C PHE A 71 15.35 -0.86 17.27
N GLU A 72 15.86 0.04 16.43
CA GLU A 72 15.18 0.43 15.19
C GLU A 72 15.07 -0.79 14.27
N TYR A 73 13.84 -1.16 13.90
CA TYR A 73 13.57 -2.16 12.88
C TYR A 73 12.47 -1.63 11.96
N GLY A 74 12.58 -1.91 10.67
CA GLY A 74 11.64 -1.36 9.72
C GLY A 74 11.91 -1.76 8.29
N VAL A 75 10.85 -2.13 7.59
CA VAL A 75 10.91 -2.28 6.14
C VAL A 75 11.06 -0.89 5.52
N THR A 76 12.07 -0.72 4.68
CA THR A 76 12.31 0.49 3.89
C THR A 76 12.09 0.16 2.42
N CYS A 77 11.43 1.07 1.71
CA CYS A 77 11.04 0.85 0.33
C CYS A 77 11.42 2.01 -0.57
N ASN A 78 11.73 1.69 -1.82
CA ASN A 78 11.94 2.67 -2.88
C ASN A 78 10.80 2.58 -3.90
N CYS A 79 9.99 3.63 -3.95
CA CYS A 79 8.83 3.77 -4.83
C CYS A 79 9.11 4.67 -6.04
N SER A 80 10.35 4.74 -6.52
CA SER A 80 10.72 5.58 -7.69
C SER A 80 10.55 4.84 -9.02
N PHE A 81 10.10 3.57 -8.99
CA PHE A 81 10.04 2.70 -10.16
C PHE A 81 8.72 2.87 -10.93
N ALA A 82 8.79 2.66 -12.25
CA ALA A 82 7.65 2.72 -13.16
C ALA A 82 6.77 3.98 -12.98
N ASN A 83 7.39 5.17 -12.98
CA ASN A 83 6.71 6.46 -12.70
C ASN A 83 6.03 6.49 -11.31
N SER A 84 6.72 5.96 -10.30
CA SER A 84 6.23 5.89 -8.92
C SER A 84 4.93 5.12 -8.76
N THR A 85 4.77 4.04 -9.51
CA THR A 85 3.63 3.11 -9.38
C THR A 85 4.04 1.77 -8.76
N VAL A 86 5.33 1.45 -8.76
CA VAL A 86 5.90 0.22 -8.20
C VAL A 86 6.90 0.58 -7.10
N CYS A 87 6.81 -0.11 -5.98
CA CYS A 87 7.75 0.01 -4.86
C CYS A 87 8.54 -1.28 -4.71
N HIS A 88 9.82 -1.14 -4.34
CA HIS A 88 10.69 -2.27 -4.03
C HIS A 88 11.23 -2.16 -2.60
N ILE A 89 11.28 -3.27 -1.88
CA ILE A 89 11.94 -3.34 -0.57
C ILE A 89 13.45 -3.19 -0.77
N THR A 90 14.06 -2.21 -0.09
CA THR A 90 15.51 -1.96 -0.17
C THR A 90 16.26 -2.35 1.09
N SER A 91 15.61 -2.33 2.25
CA SER A 91 16.18 -2.77 3.53
C SER A 91 15.08 -3.16 4.51
N MET A 92 15.47 -3.92 5.54
CA MET A 92 14.61 -4.48 6.59
C MET A 92 15.38 -4.57 7.91
#